data_AF-A0A849SYD1-F1
#
_entry.id   AF-A0A849SYD1-F1
#
_cell.length_a   1.000
_cell.length_b   1.000
_cell.length_c   1.000
_cell.angle_alpha   90.00
_cell.angle_beta   90.00
_cell.angle_gamma   90.00
#
_symmetry.space_group_name_H-M   'P 1'
#
loop_
_entity.id
_entity.type
_entity.pdbx_description
1 polymer ?
#
loop_
_entity_poly.entity_id
_entity_poly.type
_entity_poly.pdbx_seq_one_letter_code
_entity_poly.pdbx_strand_id
1 'polypeptide(L)'
;MHIPLVDFNQMLKFHLKFIQNSCDAYDNGDIEEALRIAVSLRVLLHDTKESVSLLTHLNKKSTTKLSTTAKSVQPSQLNGVDIGFFIPQTFGNTLEFTRSAGEVLRTITATDWWEEPVYHFEGITLLRKDVVLKSANEYGGAHVDSSPSKKARSLKASFGTVSRSRNGVTETEDITNHHLTFLRQFGYEVLNSPELRG
;
A
#
# COMPACT_ATOMS: atom_id res chain seq x y z
N MET A 1 -17.89 21.60 -30.66
CA MET A 1 -16.98 20.52 -30.22
C MET A 1 -17.58 19.92 -28.95
N HIS A 2 -18.11 18.70 -29.02
CA HIS A 2 -18.67 18.03 -27.84
C HIS A 2 -17.53 17.31 -27.15
N ILE A 3 -17.11 17.80 -25.97
CA ILE A 3 -16.13 17.10 -25.14
C ILE A 3 -16.88 15.90 -24.54
N PRO A 4 -16.47 14.65 -24.82
CA PRO A 4 -17.13 13.50 -24.24
C PRO A 4 -17.00 13.54 -22.71
N LEU A 5 -18.11 13.29 -22.02
CA LEU A 5 -18.09 13.12 -20.57
C LEU A 5 -17.22 11.92 -20.20
N VAL A 6 -16.48 12.04 -19.10
CA VAL A 6 -15.62 10.96 -18.60
C VAL A 6 -16.49 9.77 -18.17
N ASP A 7 -16.22 8.59 -18.72
CA ASP A 7 -16.80 7.33 -18.24
C ASP A 7 -15.99 6.82 -17.03
N PHE A 8 -16.48 7.08 -15.83
CA PHE A 8 -15.84 6.65 -14.59
C PHE A 8 -15.76 5.13 -14.43
N ASN A 9 -16.66 4.34 -15.02
CA ASN A 9 -16.55 2.88 -14.98
C ASN A 9 -15.41 2.41 -15.88
N GLN A 10 -15.21 3.05 -17.04
CA GLN A 10 -14.07 2.77 -17.89
C GLN A 10 -12.75 3.17 -17.20
N MET A 11 -12.71 4.34 -16.55
CA MET A 11 -11.52 4.77 -15.78
C MET A 11 -11.21 3.81 -14.64
N LEU A 12 -12.22 3.32 -13.92
CA LEU A 12 -12.05 2.29 -12.89
C LEU A 12 -11.39 1.03 -13.47
N LYS A 13 -11.88 0.52 -14.61
CA LYS A 13 -11.29 -0.65 -15.29
C LYS A 13 -9.83 -0.40 -15.69
N PHE A 14 -9.50 0.79 -16.18
CA PHE A 14 -8.12 1.14 -16.53
C PHE A 14 -7.20 1.12 -15.31
N HIS A 15 -7.60 1.75 -14.20
CA HIS A 15 -6.77 1.76 -13.00
C HIS A 15 -6.63 0.37 -12.35
N LEU A 16 -7.65 -0.47 -12.39
CA LEU A 16 -7.51 -1.88 -11.98
C LEU A 16 -6.52 -2.62 -12.88
N LYS A 17 -6.56 -2.39 -14.20
CA LYS A 17 -5.58 -2.98 -15.13
C LYS A 17 -4.16 -2.45 -14.90
N PHE A 18 -3.99 -1.17 -14.58
CA PHE A 18 -2.69 -0.60 -14.22
C PHE A 18 -2.12 -1.22 -12.95
N ILE A 19 -2.95 -1.41 -11.92
CA ILE A 19 -2.56 -2.11 -10.69
C ILE A 19 -2.14 -3.54 -11.02
N GLN A 20 -2.92 -4.29 -11.81
CA GLN A 20 -2.58 -5.65 -12.22
C GLN A 20 -1.23 -5.72 -12.93
N ASN A 21 -1.01 -4.89 -13.94
CA ASN A 21 0.26 -4.89 -14.68
C ASN A 21 1.45 -4.53 -13.77
N SER A 22 1.28 -3.58 -12.86
CA SER A 22 2.33 -3.18 -11.91
C SER A 22 2.60 -4.27 -10.87
N CYS A 23 1.57 -4.99 -10.42
CA CYS A 23 1.72 -6.18 -9.59
C CYS A 23 2.50 -7.29 -10.30
N ASP A 24 2.22 -7.53 -11.58
CA ASP A 24 2.91 -8.56 -12.35
C ASP A 24 4.38 -8.18 -12.61
N ALA A 25 4.67 -6.91 -12.89
CA ALA A 25 6.04 -6.42 -13.06
C ALA A 25 6.83 -6.48 -11.74
N TYR A 26 6.23 -6.07 -10.62
CA TYR A 26 6.82 -6.22 -9.29
C TYR A 26 7.19 -7.69 -9.01
N ASP A 27 6.26 -8.61 -9.28
CA ASP A 27 6.48 -10.05 -9.05
C ASP A 27 7.60 -10.63 -9.95
N ASN A 28 7.92 -9.96 -11.07
CA ASN A 28 9.04 -10.31 -11.96
C ASN A 28 10.36 -9.62 -11.59
N GLY A 29 10.40 -8.83 -10.53
CA GLY A 29 11.62 -8.19 -10.00
C GLY A 29 11.67 -6.67 -10.13
N ASP A 30 10.72 -6.04 -10.83
CA ASP A 30 10.66 -4.58 -10.99
C ASP A 30 9.96 -3.94 -9.77
N ILE A 31 10.61 -3.99 -8.61
CA ILE A 31 10.00 -3.63 -7.31
C ILE A 31 9.50 -2.18 -7.24
N GLU A 32 10.07 -1.27 -8.03
CA GLU A 32 9.67 0.13 -8.12
C GLU A 32 8.26 0.32 -8.70
N GLU A 33 7.71 -0.67 -9.42
CA GLU A 33 6.33 -0.62 -9.94
C GLU A 33 5.28 -0.58 -8.80
N ALA A 34 5.67 -0.91 -7.57
CA ALA A 34 4.88 -0.62 -6.38
C ALA A 34 4.47 0.88 -6.28
N LEU A 35 5.32 1.80 -6.73
CA LEU A 35 4.97 3.23 -6.74
C LEU A 35 3.85 3.55 -7.73
N ARG A 36 3.78 2.86 -8.87
CA ARG A 36 2.65 3.00 -9.83
C ARG A 36 1.36 2.41 -9.27
N ILE A 37 1.46 1.36 -8.45
CA ILE A 37 0.31 0.86 -7.67
C ILE A 37 -0.21 1.97 -6.74
N ALA A 38 0.68 2.67 -6.01
CA ALA A 38 0.29 3.76 -5.12
C ALA A 38 -0.47 4.88 -5.87
N VAL A 39 0.01 5.27 -7.05
CA VAL A 39 -0.64 6.30 -7.88
C VAL A 39 -2.06 5.87 -8.27
N SER A 40 -2.23 4.63 -8.72
CA SER A 40 -3.56 4.13 -9.09
C SER A 40 -4.49 4.00 -7.90
N LEU A 41 -4.01 3.51 -6.75
CA LEU A 41 -4.79 3.46 -5.51
C LEU A 41 -5.25 4.86 -5.07
N ARG A 42 -4.38 5.87 -5.19
CA ARG A 42 -4.75 7.27 -4.89
C ARG A 42 -5.90 7.75 -5.77
N VAL A 43 -5.88 7.46 -7.07
CA VAL A 43 -6.99 7.83 -7.99
C VAL A 43 -8.28 7.10 -7.63
N LEU A 44 -8.20 5.84 -7.22
CA LEU A 44 -9.37 5.05 -6.84
C LEU A 44 -10.02 5.51 -5.54
N LEU A 45 -9.24 5.97 -4.56
CA LEU A 45 -9.67 6.08 -3.16
C LEU A 45 -9.48 7.44 -2.51
N HIS A 46 -8.61 8.32 -3.00
CA HIS A 46 -8.29 9.57 -2.33
C HIS A 46 -9.16 10.74 -2.83
N ASP A 47 -9.90 11.36 -1.92
CA ASP A 47 -10.58 12.61 -2.17
C ASP A 47 -9.79 13.78 -1.57
N THR A 48 -9.77 14.91 -2.28
CA THR A 48 -9.27 16.22 -1.84
C THR A 48 -10.31 17.28 -2.21
N LYS A 49 -10.02 18.55 -1.92
CA LYS A 49 -10.88 19.66 -2.36
C LYS A 49 -10.92 19.81 -3.89
N GLU A 50 -9.81 19.50 -4.55
CA GLU A 50 -9.60 19.74 -5.99
C GLU A 50 -9.73 18.47 -6.85
N SER A 51 -9.78 17.30 -6.23
CA SER A 51 -9.82 16.01 -6.91
C SER A 51 -10.67 15.02 -6.15
N VAL A 52 -11.64 14.42 -6.83
CA VAL A 52 -12.54 13.40 -6.30
C VAL A 52 -12.14 12.03 -6.84
N SER A 53 -12.13 11.03 -5.98
CA SER A 53 -11.74 9.66 -6.32
C SER A 53 -12.78 8.98 -7.21
N LEU A 54 -12.34 7.97 -7.98
CA LEU A 54 -13.24 7.23 -8.88
C LEU A 54 -14.39 6.55 -8.12
N LEU A 55 -14.15 5.98 -6.93
CA LEU A 55 -15.22 5.37 -6.16
C LEU A 55 -16.21 6.40 -5.60
N THR A 56 -15.78 7.63 -5.32
CA THR A 56 -16.69 8.72 -4.93
C THR A 56 -17.53 9.19 -6.12
N HIS A 57 -16.93 9.38 -7.30
CA HIS A 57 -17.67 9.71 -8.53
C HIS A 57 -18.73 8.66 -8.89
N LEU A 58 -18.46 7.39 -8.58
CA LEU A 58 -19.39 6.28 -8.78
C LEU A 58 -20.42 6.12 -7.65
N ASN A 59 -20.41 6.97 -6.61
CA ASN A 59 -21.22 6.84 -5.39
C ASN A 59 -21.07 5.48 -4.69
N LYS A 60 -19.86 4.91 -4.73
CA LYS A 60 -19.55 3.56 -4.28
C LYS A 60 -18.52 3.49 -3.15
N LYS A 61 -17.85 4.57 -2.80
CA LYS A 61 -16.74 4.55 -1.82
C LYS A 61 -17.15 4.00 -0.44
N SER A 62 -18.33 4.34 0.05
CA SER A 62 -18.83 3.86 1.35
C SER A 62 -19.46 2.46 1.30
N THR A 63 -19.80 1.95 0.12
CA THR A 63 -20.53 0.69 -0.05
C THR A 63 -19.66 -0.42 -0.58
N THR A 64 -18.71 -0.11 -1.47
CA THR A 64 -17.81 -1.09 -2.08
C THR A 64 -16.98 -1.80 -1.02
N LYS A 65 -17.05 -3.12 -1.01
CA LYS A 65 -16.27 -3.97 -0.11
C LYS A 65 -14.92 -4.35 -0.71
N LEU A 66 -13.85 -4.04 0.00
CA LEU A 66 -12.49 -4.43 -0.32
C LEU A 66 -12.01 -5.56 0.59
N SER A 67 -11.28 -6.50 0.01
CA SER A 67 -10.58 -7.55 0.74
C SER A 67 -9.46 -6.94 1.59
N THR A 68 -9.30 -7.41 2.82
CA THR A 68 -8.17 -7.03 3.69
C THR A 68 -7.46 -8.28 4.19
N THR A 69 -6.13 -8.21 4.18
CA THR A 69 -5.22 -9.16 4.82
C THR A 69 -4.72 -8.63 6.16
N ALA A 70 -5.07 -7.40 6.54
CA ALA A 70 -4.65 -6.80 7.79
C ALA A 70 -5.40 -7.38 8.98
N LYS A 71 -4.69 -7.71 10.05
CA LYS A 71 -5.29 -8.01 11.35
C LYS A 71 -5.81 -6.71 11.97
N SER A 72 -7.03 -6.77 12.51
CA SER A 72 -7.57 -5.65 13.27
C SER A 72 -6.79 -5.45 14.56
N VAL A 73 -6.40 -4.21 14.85
CA VAL A 73 -5.63 -3.84 16.04
C VAL A 73 -6.29 -2.66 16.74
N GLN A 74 -6.51 -2.80 18.04
CA GLN A 74 -6.99 -1.72 18.90
C GLN A 74 -5.81 -0.86 19.38
N PRO A 75 -5.99 0.46 19.55
CA PRO A 75 -4.91 1.34 20.02
C PRO A 75 -4.25 0.89 21.33
N SER A 76 -5.01 0.32 22.26
CA SER A 76 -4.49 -0.20 23.53
C SER A 76 -3.50 -1.35 23.36
N GLN A 77 -3.58 -2.10 22.25
CA GLN A 77 -2.65 -3.19 21.94
C GLN A 77 -1.29 -2.68 21.45
N LEU A 78 -1.16 -1.39 21.15
CA LEU A 78 0.09 -0.76 20.72
C LEU A 78 0.90 -0.18 21.88
N ASN A 79 0.37 -0.22 23.11
CA ASN A 79 1.06 0.30 24.29
C ASN A 79 2.31 -0.54 24.57
N GLY A 80 3.49 0.10 24.48
CA GLY A 80 4.78 -0.57 24.69
C GLY A 80 5.24 -1.46 23.52
N VAL A 81 4.59 -1.35 22.36
CA VAL A 81 5.00 -2.04 21.12
C VAL A 81 5.82 -1.07 20.28
N ASP A 82 7.11 -1.35 20.09
CA ASP A 82 7.97 -0.50 19.26
C ASP A 82 7.74 -0.72 17.77
N ILE A 83 7.43 -1.96 17.36
CA ILE A 83 7.26 -2.35 15.95
C ILE A 83 6.07 -3.30 15.81
N GLY A 84 5.18 -3.02 14.84
CA GLY A 84 4.04 -3.88 14.52
C GLY A 84 3.73 -3.91 13.03
N PHE A 85 3.70 -5.10 12.44
CA PHE A 85 3.19 -5.33 11.08
C PHE A 85 1.81 -5.97 11.18
N PHE A 86 0.79 -5.29 10.63
CA PHE A 86 -0.58 -5.78 10.70
C PHE A 86 -1.02 -6.48 9.41
N ILE A 87 -0.31 -6.24 8.31
CA ILE A 87 -0.41 -7.01 7.08
C ILE A 87 0.68 -8.09 7.02
N PRO A 88 0.45 -9.20 6.30
CA PRO A 88 1.43 -10.26 6.18
C PRO A 88 2.74 -9.75 5.56
N GLN A 89 3.86 -10.18 6.13
CA GLN A 89 5.19 -9.91 5.62
C GLN A 89 5.97 -11.22 5.65
N THR A 90 6.73 -11.50 4.60
CA THR A 90 7.69 -12.60 4.60
C THR A 90 9.09 -12.03 4.83
N PHE A 91 9.76 -12.57 5.84
CA PHE A 91 11.13 -12.22 6.18
C PHE A 91 12.04 -13.29 5.58
N GLY A 92 12.56 -13.01 4.39
CA GLY A 92 13.62 -13.80 3.74
C GLY A 92 14.98 -13.15 3.96
N ASN A 93 15.82 -13.15 2.92
CA ASN A 93 17.04 -12.34 2.90
C ASN A 93 16.73 -10.83 2.89
N THR A 94 15.56 -10.46 2.38
CA THR A 94 14.93 -9.14 2.42
C THR A 94 13.47 -9.29 2.83
N LEU A 95 12.78 -8.17 3.05
CA LEU A 95 11.32 -8.17 3.11
C LEU A 95 10.75 -8.48 1.73
N GLU A 96 9.91 -9.49 1.64
CA GLU A 96 9.30 -9.93 0.39
C GLU A 96 7.78 -9.99 0.50
N PHE A 97 7.12 -9.65 -0.60
CA PHE A 97 5.72 -10.01 -0.79
C PHE A 97 5.66 -11.47 -1.21
N THR A 98 4.91 -12.28 -0.49
CA THR A 98 4.64 -13.66 -0.89
C THR A 98 3.13 -13.84 -1.04
N ARG A 99 2.70 -14.29 -2.23
CA ARG A 99 1.28 -14.57 -2.51
C ARG A 99 0.65 -15.55 -1.51
N SER A 100 1.44 -16.48 -0.95
CA SER A 100 1.00 -17.45 0.06
C SER A 100 0.99 -16.91 1.50
N ALA A 101 1.52 -15.71 1.77
CA ALA A 101 1.63 -15.20 3.13
C ALA A 101 0.32 -14.58 3.67
N GLY A 102 -0.66 -14.30 2.81
CA GLY A 102 -1.88 -13.58 3.21
C GLY A 102 -3.16 -14.11 2.60
N GLU A 103 -3.84 -15.02 3.31
CA GLU A 103 -5.25 -15.27 3.04
C GLU A 103 -6.05 -13.99 3.30
N VAL A 104 -7.05 -13.72 2.44
CA VAL A 104 -8.01 -12.65 2.69
C VAL A 104 -8.73 -12.98 4.00
N LEU A 105 -8.59 -12.11 5.00
CA LEU A 105 -9.14 -12.35 6.33
C LEU A 105 -10.62 -11.96 6.39
N ARG A 106 -10.97 -10.85 5.74
CA ARG A 106 -12.34 -10.32 5.68
C ARG A 106 -12.49 -9.30 4.56
N THR A 107 -13.73 -8.84 4.33
CA THR A 107 -14.04 -7.71 3.46
C THR A 107 -14.61 -6.54 4.27
N ILE A 108 -14.11 -5.33 4.06
CA ILE A 108 -14.54 -4.10 4.74
C ILE A 108 -14.86 -3.01 3.73
N THR A 109 -15.51 -1.91 4.11
CA THR A 109 -15.81 -0.84 3.12
C THR A 109 -14.52 -0.21 2.59
N ALA A 110 -14.54 0.37 1.39
CA ALA A 110 -13.36 1.05 0.85
C ALA A 110 -12.92 2.23 1.73
N THR A 111 -13.87 2.90 2.39
CA THR A 111 -13.58 3.88 3.45
C THR A 111 -12.81 3.27 4.61
N ASP A 112 -13.30 2.16 5.19
CA ASP A 112 -12.63 1.51 6.33
C ASP A 112 -11.26 0.95 5.93
N TRP A 113 -11.15 0.37 4.73
CA TRP A 113 -9.91 -0.17 4.20
C TRP A 113 -8.84 0.92 4.06
N TRP A 114 -9.23 2.10 3.60
CA TRP A 114 -8.36 3.27 3.44
C TRP A 114 -7.83 3.80 4.77
N GLU A 115 -8.65 3.72 5.81
CA GLU A 115 -8.36 4.20 7.18
C GLU A 115 -7.76 3.11 8.09
N GLU A 116 -7.66 1.86 7.65
CA GLU A 116 -7.19 0.76 8.48
C GLU A 116 -5.66 0.83 8.73
N PRO A 117 -5.20 0.65 9.99
CA PRO A 117 -3.78 0.56 10.33
C PRO A 117 -3.10 -0.64 9.69
N VAL A 118 -1.86 -0.44 9.23
CA VAL A 118 -1.06 -1.52 8.61
C VAL A 118 0.33 -1.67 9.21
N TYR A 119 0.85 -0.61 9.84
CA TYR A 119 2.20 -0.58 10.38
C TYR A 119 2.29 0.33 11.60
N HIS A 120 3.11 -0.05 12.57
CA HIS A 120 3.49 0.74 13.73
C HIS A 120 5.00 0.72 13.90
N PHE A 121 5.60 1.89 14.10
CA PHE A 121 7.02 2.05 14.37
C PHE A 121 7.28 3.26 15.26
N GLU A 122 7.91 3.04 16.41
CA GLU A 122 8.32 4.09 17.36
C GLU A 122 7.21 5.13 17.66
N GLY A 123 6.03 4.63 18.02
CA GLY A 123 4.87 5.49 18.32
C GLY A 123 4.17 6.09 17.10
N ILE A 124 4.64 5.81 15.88
CA ILE A 124 4.00 6.23 14.63
C ILE A 124 3.20 5.06 14.06
N THR A 125 1.87 5.20 14.05
CA THR A 125 0.99 4.29 13.32
C THR A 125 0.71 4.84 11.92
N LEU A 126 0.92 4.00 10.90
CA LEU A 126 0.58 4.30 9.52
C LEU A 126 -0.67 3.53 9.11
N LEU A 127 -1.59 4.27 8.50
CA LEU A 127 -2.79 3.75 7.85
C LEU A 127 -2.48 3.47 6.37
N ARG A 128 -3.33 2.70 5.67
CA ARG A 128 -3.16 2.49 4.22
C ARG A 128 -3.05 3.80 3.44
N LYS A 129 -3.90 4.77 3.76
CA LYS A 129 -3.83 6.11 3.16
C LYS A 129 -2.50 6.80 3.35
N ASP A 130 -1.86 6.62 4.51
CA ASP A 130 -0.56 7.24 4.76
C ASP A 130 0.48 6.60 3.83
N VAL A 131 0.56 5.28 3.79
CA VAL A 131 1.50 4.55 2.92
C VAL A 131 1.31 4.96 1.45
N VAL A 132 0.06 4.96 0.97
CA VAL A 132 -0.26 5.29 -0.44
C VAL A 132 0.09 6.75 -0.74
N LEU A 133 -0.35 7.70 0.07
CA LEU A 133 -0.15 9.13 -0.20
C LEU A 133 1.31 9.54 -0.07
N LYS A 134 2.03 9.03 0.93
CA LYS A 134 3.45 9.34 1.11
C LYS A 134 4.29 8.74 -0.02
N SER A 135 3.97 7.54 -0.47
CA SER A 135 4.69 6.92 -1.60
C SER A 135 4.38 7.63 -2.93
N ALA A 136 3.11 7.95 -3.19
CA ALA A 136 2.72 8.62 -4.43
C ALA A 136 3.22 10.07 -4.51
N ASN A 137 3.17 10.83 -3.42
CA ASN A 137 3.42 12.27 -3.45
C ASN A 137 4.84 12.67 -3.00
N GLU A 138 5.50 11.91 -2.14
CA GLU A 138 6.77 12.33 -1.52
C GLU A 138 7.97 11.48 -1.97
N TYR A 139 7.75 10.25 -2.46
CA TYR A 139 8.82 9.30 -2.78
C TYR A 139 8.91 8.84 -4.23
N GLY A 140 8.39 9.64 -5.16
CA GLY A 140 8.68 9.49 -6.59
C GLY A 140 7.66 8.69 -7.39
N GLY A 141 6.52 8.32 -6.83
CA GLY A 141 5.44 7.70 -7.62
C GLY A 141 4.84 8.67 -8.64
N ALA A 142 4.48 9.88 -8.21
CA ALA A 142 4.03 10.97 -9.06
C ALA A 142 4.79 12.28 -8.80
N HIS A 143 5.37 12.43 -7.60
CA HIS A 143 6.16 13.58 -7.21
C HIS A 143 7.23 13.16 -6.19
N VAL A 144 8.33 13.90 -6.13
CA VAL A 144 9.40 13.74 -5.14
C VAL A 144 9.45 15.04 -4.34
N ASP A 145 9.23 14.96 -3.03
CA ASP A 145 9.30 16.11 -2.14
C ASP A 145 10.72 16.26 -1.57
N SER A 146 11.26 17.49 -1.60
CA SER A 146 12.56 17.82 -1.01
C SER A 146 12.58 17.80 0.53
N SER A 147 11.41 17.83 1.19
CA SER A 147 11.26 17.85 2.64
C SER A 147 10.17 16.88 3.12
N PRO A 148 10.42 15.55 3.09
CA PRO A 148 9.41 14.55 3.42
C PRO A 148 8.94 14.63 4.88
N SER A 149 7.64 14.42 5.06
CA SER A 149 6.97 14.43 6.37
C SER A 149 7.50 13.36 7.33
N LYS A 150 7.21 13.46 8.64
CA LYS A 150 7.64 12.45 9.63
C LYS A 150 7.14 11.04 9.28
N LYS A 151 5.87 10.93 8.87
CA LYS A 151 5.25 9.66 8.41
C LYS A 151 5.89 9.12 7.14
N ALA A 152 6.27 10.01 6.22
CA ALA A 152 7.01 9.59 5.04
C ALA A 152 8.37 9.03 5.47
N ARG A 153 9.12 9.77 6.29
CA ARG A 153 10.43 9.31 6.77
C ARG A 153 10.36 7.96 7.48
N SER A 154 9.31 7.69 8.26
CA SER A 154 9.12 6.38 8.91
C SER A 154 8.88 5.22 7.93
N LEU A 155 8.42 5.46 6.70
CA LEU A 155 8.28 4.41 5.66
C LEU A 155 9.60 3.97 5.02
N LYS A 156 10.62 4.83 5.11
CA LYS A 156 11.98 4.53 4.64
C LYS A 156 12.95 4.25 5.78
N ALA A 157 12.59 4.62 7.01
CA ALA A 157 13.37 4.29 8.19
C ALA A 157 13.58 2.78 8.26
N SER A 158 14.84 2.40 8.49
CA SER A 158 15.20 1.04 8.84
C SER A 158 14.54 0.70 10.17
N PHE A 159 13.82 -0.41 10.23
CA PHE A 159 13.25 -0.93 11.49
C PHE A 159 14.11 -2.05 12.10
N GLY A 160 15.23 -2.37 11.46
CA GLY A 160 16.15 -3.42 11.88
C GLY A 160 17.20 -3.73 10.82
N THR A 161 18.17 -4.56 11.16
CA THR A 161 19.24 -4.98 10.26
C THR A 161 19.22 -6.49 10.03
N VAL A 162 19.64 -6.92 8.85
CA VAL A 162 19.93 -8.32 8.54
C VAL A 162 21.43 -8.50 8.52
N SER A 163 21.95 -9.39 9.36
CA SER A 163 23.37 -9.76 9.36
C SER A 163 23.56 -11.13 8.72
N ARG A 164 24.51 -11.22 7.80
CA ARG A 164 24.88 -12.43 7.06
C ARG A 164 26.34 -12.73 7.30
N SER A 165 26.68 -13.95 7.68
CA SER A 165 28.08 -14.36 7.81
C SER A 165 28.44 -15.36 6.73
N ARG A 166 29.45 -15.05 5.90
CA ARG A 166 29.99 -15.93 4.85
C ARG A 166 31.51 -15.91 4.94
N ASN A 167 32.12 -17.09 5.02
CA ASN A 167 33.59 -17.25 5.11
C ASN A 167 34.24 -16.41 6.24
N GLY A 168 33.56 -16.25 7.37
CA GLY A 168 34.06 -15.47 8.52
C GLY A 168 33.92 -13.95 8.38
N VAL A 169 33.37 -13.44 7.27
CA VAL A 169 33.00 -12.03 7.11
C VAL A 169 31.51 -11.88 7.38
N THR A 170 31.16 -10.97 8.28
CA THR A 170 29.77 -10.59 8.53
C THR A 170 29.43 -9.31 7.78
N GLU A 171 28.45 -9.38 6.89
CA GLU A 171 27.83 -8.26 6.20
C GLU A 171 26.51 -7.93 6.90
N THR A 172 26.29 -6.65 7.18
CA THR A 172 25.06 -6.17 7.82
C THR A 172 24.41 -5.13 6.92
N GLU A 173 23.13 -5.34 6.60
CA GLU A 173 22.33 -4.46 5.74
C GLU A 173 21.09 -3.97 6.50
N ASP A 174 20.71 -2.71 6.28
CA ASP A 174 19.48 -2.14 6.79
C ASP A 174 18.25 -2.69 6.06
N ILE A 175 17.20 -3.02 6.81
CA ILE A 175 15.91 -3.39 6.23
C ILE A 175 15.18 -2.11 5.82
N THR A 176 15.30 -1.76 4.55
CA THR A 176 14.69 -0.55 3.97
C THR A 176 13.57 -0.92 2.98
N ASN A 177 12.87 0.11 2.48
CA ASN A 177 11.87 -0.01 1.40
C ASN A 177 10.67 -0.94 1.66
N HIS A 178 10.36 -1.23 2.92
CA HIS A 178 9.19 -2.05 3.32
C HIS A 178 7.85 -1.46 2.85
N HIS A 179 7.78 -0.17 2.56
CA HIS A 179 6.59 0.43 1.96
C HIS A 179 6.27 -0.13 0.56
N LEU A 180 7.25 -0.61 -0.20
CA LEU A 180 7.01 -1.21 -1.52
C LEU A 180 6.27 -2.55 -1.40
N THR A 181 6.61 -3.37 -0.40
CA THR A 181 5.90 -4.62 -0.12
C THR A 181 4.46 -4.36 0.33
N PHE A 182 4.23 -3.28 1.09
CA PHE A 182 2.89 -2.86 1.51
C PHE A 182 2.03 -2.47 0.31
N LEU A 183 2.57 -1.66 -0.60
CA LEU A 183 1.87 -1.25 -1.83
C LEU A 183 1.57 -2.46 -2.72
N ARG A 184 2.50 -3.40 -2.82
CA ARG A 184 2.26 -4.66 -3.53
C ARG A 184 1.13 -5.47 -2.89
N GLN A 185 1.09 -5.57 -1.56
CA GLN A 185 0.01 -6.22 -0.81
C GLN A 185 -1.34 -5.52 -1.04
N PHE A 186 -1.37 -4.18 -1.07
CA PHE A 186 -2.59 -3.41 -1.34
C PHE A 186 -3.12 -3.63 -2.75
N GLY A 187 -2.22 -3.72 -3.75
CA GLY A 187 -2.61 -4.09 -5.11
C GLY A 187 -3.28 -5.47 -5.15
N TYR A 188 -2.70 -6.45 -4.44
CA TYR A 188 -3.31 -7.78 -4.30
C TYR A 188 -4.70 -7.71 -3.66
N GLU A 189 -4.86 -7.01 -2.54
CA GLU A 189 -6.14 -6.83 -1.84
C GLU A 189 -7.23 -6.26 -2.76
N VAL A 190 -6.92 -5.17 -3.48
CA VAL A 190 -7.88 -4.52 -4.39
C VAL A 190 -8.26 -5.43 -5.56
N LEU A 191 -7.29 -6.09 -6.21
CA LEU A 191 -7.55 -7.00 -7.33
C LEU A 191 -8.31 -8.27 -6.91
N ASN A 192 -8.20 -8.67 -5.64
CA ASN A 192 -8.90 -9.82 -5.07
C ASN A 192 -10.17 -9.43 -4.31
N SER A 193 -10.65 -8.19 -4.47
CA SER A 193 -11.92 -7.73 -3.90
C SER A 193 -13.08 -8.17 -4.80
N PRO A 194 -14.04 -8.98 -4.32
CA PRO A 194 -15.11 -9.54 -5.16
C PRO A 194 -15.92 -8.49 -5.92
N GLU A 195 -16.20 -7.34 -5.30
CA GLU A 195 -17.02 -6.28 -5.90
C GLU A 195 -16.29 -5.43 -6.96
N LEU A 196 -14.97 -5.58 -7.07
CA LEU A 196 -14.16 -4.94 -8.11
C LEU A 196 -13.73 -5.90 -9.22
N ARG A 197 -14.03 -7.19 -9.07
CA ARG A 197 -13.90 -8.19 -10.14
C ARG A 197 -15.11 -8.05 -11.05
N GLY A 198 -14.93 -7.33 -12.15
CA GLY A 198 -15.88 -7.31 -13.27
C GLY A 198 -15.79 -8.59 -14.08
#